data_AF-A0A967D247-F1
#
_entry.id   AF-A0A967D247-F1
#
_cell.length_a   1.000
_cell.length_b   1.000
_cell.length_c   1.000
_cell.angle_alpha   90.00
_cell.angle_beta   90.00
_cell.angle_gamma   90.00
#
_symmetry.space_group_name_H-M   'P 1'
#
loop_
_entity.id
_entity.type
_entity.pdbx_description
1 polymer ?
#
loop_
_entity_poly.entity_id
_entity_poly.type
_entity_poly.pdbx_seq_one_letter_code
_entity_poly.pdbx_strand_id
1 'polypeptide(L)'
;GASVSVVMASEGYPGTVTAGLPIRGLDRAAALADIEVFHAATQIDPADPQQVLATGGRVLAVTATGSSLARAKLRAYEGVREIRWRGGWCRKDIADKGLRHEREQAATVDADPAPPDSAPPEATS
;
A
#
# COMPACT_ATOMS: atom_id res chain seq x y z
N GLY A 1 7.69 -11.69 -1.04
CA GLY A 1 6.46 -10.93 -0.74
C GLY A 1 6.77 -9.45 -0.76
N ALA A 2 5.76 -8.61 -0.94
CA ALA A 2 5.90 -7.16 -0.98
C ALA A 2 4.89 -6.49 -0.03
N SER A 3 5.17 -5.25 0.36
CA SER A 3 4.29 -4.43 1.18
C SER A 3 4.15 -3.03 0.59
N VAL A 4 2.94 -2.46 0.65
CA VAL A 4 2.66 -1.09 0.23
C VAL A 4 1.97 -0.37 1.36
N SER A 5 2.50 0.80 1.73
CA SER A 5 1.88 1.68 2.74
C SER A 5 1.42 2.98 2.11
N VAL A 6 0.14 3.30 2.29
CA VAL A 6 -0.50 4.52 1.78
C VAL A 6 -0.85 5.41 2.96
N VAL A 7 -0.19 6.57 3.03
CA VAL A 7 -0.50 7.59 4.02
C VAL A 7 -1.75 8.36 3.59
N MET A 8 -2.69 8.49 4.52
CA MET A 8 -3.85 9.34 4.39
C MET A 8 -3.67 10.60 5.25
N ALA A 9 -3.92 11.75 4.65
CA ALA A 9 -3.69 13.06 5.23
C ALA A 9 -4.97 13.91 5.23
N SER A 10 -5.02 14.89 6.13
CA SER A 10 -6.08 15.88 6.17
C SER A 10 -5.87 16.96 5.10
N GLU A 11 -6.97 17.50 4.60
CA GLU A 11 -7.01 18.64 3.69
C GLU A 11 -6.28 19.84 4.32
N GLY A 12 -5.47 20.52 3.51
CA GLY A 12 -4.63 21.62 3.95
C GLY A 12 -3.19 21.22 4.30
N TYR A 13 -2.88 19.94 4.52
CA TYR A 13 -1.50 19.47 4.71
C TYR A 13 -0.64 19.73 3.46
N PRO A 14 0.61 20.25 3.58
CA PRO A 14 1.41 20.42 4.81
C PRO A 14 1.17 21.71 5.61
N GLY A 15 0.22 22.57 5.22
CA GLY A 15 -0.17 23.78 5.94
C GLY A 15 -1.23 23.55 7.02
N THR A 16 -2.15 24.51 7.18
CA THR A 16 -3.19 24.48 8.22
C THR A 16 -4.22 23.38 7.96
N VAL A 17 -4.48 22.54 8.95
CA VAL A 17 -5.44 21.43 8.89
C VAL A 17 -6.53 21.57 9.94
N THR A 18 -7.72 21.07 9.63
CA THR A 18 -8.83 20.99 10.60
C THR A 18 -8.70 19.72 11.45
N ALA A 19 -8.57 19.91 12.77
CA ALA A 19 -8.55 18.82 13.76
C ALA A 19 -9.96 18.47 14.26
N GLY A 20 -10.10 17.29 14.89
CA GLY A 20 -11.34 16.84 15.51
C GLY A 20 -12.35 16.23 14.52
N LEU A 21 -11.89 15.77 13.35
CA LEU A 21 -12.78 15.21 12.33
C LEU A 21 -12.98 13.71 12.54
N PRO A 22 -14.21 13.20 12.63
CA PRO A 22 -14.46 11.79 12.88
C PRO A 22 -14.05 10.92 11.68
N ILE A 23 -13.25 9.91 11.97
CA ILE A 23 -12.78 8.88 11.05
C ILE A 23 -13.77 7.72 11.10
N ARG A 24 -14.26 7.32 9.93
CA ARG A 24 -15.20 6.21 9.75
C ARG A 24 -14.55 5.09 8.95
N GLY A 25 -15.03 3.87 9.18
CA GLY A 25 -14.64 2.70 8.39
C GLY A 25 -13.33 2.03 8.80
N LEU A 26 -12.76 2.41 9.95
CA LEU A 26 -11.59 1.73 10.53
C LEU A 26 -11.87 0.23 10.78
N ASP A 27 -13.03 -0.11 11.33
CA ASP A 27 -13.41 -1.51 11.57
C ASP A 27 -13.51 -2.32 10.29
N ARG A 28 -14.02 -1.71 9.21
CA ARG A 28 -14.11 -2.36 7.89
C ARG A 28 -12.75 -2.60 7.30
N ALA A 29 -11.84 -1.62 7.41
CA ALA A 29 -10.46 -1.78 6.97
C ALA A 29 -9.72 -2.85 7.78
N ALA A 30 -9.95 -2.92 9.09
CA ALA A 30 -9.36 -3.91 9.99
C ALA A 30 -9.89 -5.34 9.74
N ALA A 31 -11.11 -5.48 9.20
CA ALA A 31 -11.68 -6.77 8.83
C ALA A 31 -11.10 -7.34 7.51
N LEU A 32 -10.37 -6.54 6.73
CA LEU A 32 -9.74 -6.99 5.49
C LEU A 32 -8.45 -7.76 5.79
N ALA A 33 -8.28 -8.89 5.12
CA ALA A 33 -7.08 -9.72 5.27
C ALA A 33 -5.83 -9.01 4.74
N ASP A 34 -4.70 -9.22 5.42
CA ASP A 34 -3.38 -8.72 5.03
C ASP A 34 -3.27 -7.19 4.97
N ILE A 35 -4.12 -6.47 5.72
CA ILE A 35 -4.14 -5.02 5.87
C ILE A 35 -3.95 -4.64 7.34
N GLU A 36 -3.12 -3.62 7.59
CA GLU A 36 -2.90 -3.05 8.91
C GLU A 36 -2.96 -1.53 8.83
N VAL A 37 -3.66 -0.91 9.79
CA VAL A 37 -3.87 0.53 9.86
C VAL A 37 -3.03 1.10 11.00
N PHE A 38 -2.07 1.95 10.65
CA PHE A 38 -1.20 2.63 11.59
C PHE A 38 -1.72 4.03 11.90
N HIS A 39 -1.98 4.27 13.18
CA HIS A 39 -2.44 5.55 13.70
C HIS A 39 -1.25 6.51 13.88
N ALA A 40 -1.37 7.75 13.38
CA ALA A 40 -0.36 8.79 13.55
C ALA A 40 -0.96 10.01 14.27
N ALA A 41 -1.60 10.93 13.56
CA ALA A 41 -2.31 12.06 14.16
C ALA A 41 -3.80 11.75 14.35
N THR A 42 -4.08 10.79 15.22
CA THR A 42 -5.44 10.42 15.61
C THR A 42 -5.61 10.45 17.12
N GLN A 43 -6.84 10.66 17.58
CA GLN A 43 -7.20 10.59 19.00
C GLN A 43 -8.54 9.88 19.15
N ILE A 44 -8.74 9.14 20.24
CA ILE A 44 -10.09 8.66 20.61
C ILE A 44 -10.91 9.86 21.07
N ASP A 45 -12.17 9.93 20.63
CA ASP A 45 -13.10 10.99 21.02
C ASP A 45 -13.37 10.92 22.54
N PRO A 46 -13.11 12.00 23.31
CA PRO A 46 -13.41 12.02 24.74
C PRO A 46 -14.90 11.80 25.06
N ALA A 47 -15.80 12.09 24.13
CA ALA A 47 -17.23 11.89 24.29
C ALA A 47 -17.72 10.50 23.85
N ASP A 48 -16.96 9.81 22.99
CA ASP A 48 -17.30 8.48 22.47
C ASP A 48 -16.03 7.62 22.26
N PRO A 49 -15.77 6.63 23.13
CA PRO A 49 -14.57 5.81 23.04
C PRO A 49 -14.52 4.91 21.79
N GLN A 50 -15.62 4.74 21.05
CA GLN A 50 -15.65 4.01 19.79
C GLN A 50 -15.30 4.89 18.59
N GLN A 51 -15.25 6.21 18.77
CA GLN A 51 -14.97 7.16 17.69
C GLN A 51 -13.50 7.59 17.70
N VAL A 52 -12.87 7.52 16.53
CA VAL A 52 -11.51 8.03 16.33
C VAL A 52 -11.58 9.34 15.54
N LEU A 53 -10.86 10.35 16.00
CA LEU A 53 -10.78 11.68 15.40
C LEU A 53 -9.42 11.88 14.71
N ALA A 54 -9.43 12.53 13.55
CA ALA A 54 -8.23 13.06 12.90
C ALA A 54 -7.84 14.39 13.56
N THR A 55 -6.62 14.49 14.09
CA THR A 55 -6.15 15.65 14.87
C THR A 55 -5.00 16.41 14.22
N GLY A 56 -4.46 15.94 13.10
CA GLY A 56 -3.34 16.59 12.44
C GLY A 56 -3.24 16.32 10.94
N GLY A 57 -2.03 16.58 10.41
CA GLY A 57 -1.76 16.54 8.97
C GLY A 57 -1.69 15.13 8.40
N ARG A 58 -0.71 14.33 8.85
CA ARG A 58 -0.62 12.90 8.50
C ARG A 58 -1.40 12.11 9.54
N VAL A 59 -2.57 11.62 9.16
CA VAL A 59 -3.54 11.07 10.11
C VAL A 59 -3.26 9.60 10.37
N LEU A 60 -3.14 8.80 9.31
CA LEU A 60 -2.93 7.36 9.41
C LEU A 60 -2.24 6.82 8.15
N ALA A 61 -1.73 5.60 8.24
CA ALA A 61 -1.18 4.87 7.11
C ALA A 61 -1.85 3.50 6.99
N VAL A 62 -2.34 3.18 5.80
CA VAL A 62 -2.90 1.86 5.48
C VAL A 62 -1.80 1.05 4.79
N THR A 63 -1.34 0.00 5.46
CA THR A 63 -0.30 -0.88 4.94
C THR A 63 -0.93 -2.21 4.58
N ALA A 64 -0.64 -2.71 3.38
CA ALA A 64 -1.03 -4.04 3.00
C ALA A 64 0.16 -4.87 2.54
N THR A 65 0.08 -6.17 2.76
CA THR A 65 1.08 -7.14 2.32
C THR A 65 0.50 -8.05 1.23
N GLY A 66 1.37 -8.60 0.40
CA GLY A 66 0.97 -9.48 -0.70
C GLY A 66 2.13 -10.27 -1.29
N SER A 67 1.78 -11.25 -2.12
CA SER A 67 2.79 -12.08 -2.81
C SER A 67 3.58 -11.29 -3.87
N SER A 68 3.02 -10.21 -4.41
CA SER A 68 3.65 -9.28 -5.36
C SER A 68 3.33 -7.82 -4.99
N LEU A 69 4.09 -6.88 -5.55
CA LEU A 69 3.85 -5.46 -5.34
C LEU A 69 2.47 -5.04 -5.87
N ALA A 70 2.01 -5.63 -6.99
CA ALA A 70 0.66 -5.42 -7.51
C ALA A 70 -0.44 -5.82 -6.54
N ARG A 71 -0.32 -6.98 -5.88
CA ARG A 71 -1.29 -7.43 -4.88
C ARG A 71 -1.26 -6.56 -3.62
N ALA A 72 -0.06 -6.24 -3.13
CA ALA A 72 0.10 -5.36 -1.97
C ALA A 72 -0.50 -3.97 -2.26
N LYS A 73 -0.27 -3.41 -3.45
CA LYS A 73 -0.85 -2.13 -3.86
C LYS A 73 -2.38 -2.21 -3.89
N LEU A 74 -2.95 -3.21 -4.58
CA LEU A 74 -4.40 -3.37 -4.69
C LEU A 74 -5.07 -3.40 -3.32
N ARG A 75 -4.57 -4.25 -2.42
CA ARG A 75 -5.08 -4.38 -1.05
C ARG A 75 -4.94 -3.10 -0.25
N ALA A 76 -3.81 -2.40 -0.35
CA ALA A 76 -3.63 -1.13 0.35
C ALA A 76 -4.71 -0.12 -0.07
N TYR A 77 -5.04 -0.03 -1.36
CA TYR A 77 -6.12 0.83 -1.83
C TYR A 77 -7.53 0.32 -1.48
N GLU A 78 -7.75 -0.99 -1.31
CA GLU A 78 -9.00 -1.55 -0.76
C GLU A 78 -9.20 -1.08 0.69
N GLY A 79 -8.18 -1.19 1.54
CA GLY A 79 -8.24 -0.67 2.92
C GLY A 79 -8.44 0.84 2.97
N VAL A 80 -7.74 1.60 2.12
CA VAL A 80 -7.95 3.05 1.98
C VAL A 80 -9.37 3.37 1.53
N ARG A 81 -10.03 2.51 0.74
CA ARG A 81 -11.41 2.77 0.27
C ARG A 81 -12.44 2.72 1.39
N GLU A 82 -12.20 1.91 2.42
CA GLU A 82 -13.10 1.78 3.56
C GLU A 82 -12.98 2.98 4.52
N ILE A 83 -11.80 3.58 4.64
CA ILE A 83 -11.54 4.66 5.60
C ILE A 83 -11.93 6.01 5.02
N ARG A 84 -12.77 6.79 5.72
CA ARG A 84 -13.20 8.12 5.28
C ARG A 84 -13.36 9.08 6.45
N TRP A 85 -12.97 10.33 6.21
CA TRP A 85 -13.34 11.50 7.02
C TRP A 85 -13.42 12.72 6.12
N ARG A 86 -13.97 13.83 6.64
CA ARG A 86 -14.06 15.09 5.90
C ARG A 86 -12.67 15.60 5.54
N GLY A 87 -12.41 15.90 4.26
CA GLY A 87 -11.10 16.39 3.81
C GLY A 87 -9.98 15.34 3.85
N GLY A 88 -10.29 14.06 4.14
CA GLY A 88 -9.28 13.00 4.08
C GLY A 88 -8.88 12.70 2.63
N TRP A 89 -7.59 12.74 2.34
CA TRP A 89 -7.07 12.45 1.00
C TRP A 89 -5.78 11.61 1.07
N CYS A 90 -5.46 10.97 -0.04
CA CYS A 90 -4.22 10.22 -0.20
C CYS A 90 -3.75 10.30 -1.64
N ARG A 91 -2.49 9.94 -1.86
CA ARG A 91 -1.94 9.76 -3.21
C ARG A 91 -2.43 8.44 -3.81
N LYS A 92 -2.69 8.44 -5.12
CA LYS A 92 -3.16 7.26 -5.89
C LYS A 92 -2.04 6.55 -6.66
N ASP A 93 -0.86 7.16 -6.70
CA ASP A 93 0.29 6.71 -7.48
C ASP A 93 1.35 5.97 -6.63
N ILE A 94 1.05 5.68 -5.37
CA ILE A 94 1.94 4.92 -4.49
C ILE A 94 2.22 3.55 -5.10
N ALA A 95 3.51 3.17 -5.15
CA ALA A 95 4.06 1.97 -5.76
C ALA A 95 4.06 1.90 -7.30
N ASP A 96 3.61 2.92 -8.05
CA ASP A 96 3.59 2.87 -9.53
C ASP A 96 4.96 2.72 -10.18
N LYS A 97 5.98 3.37 -9.61
CA LYS A 97 7.37 3.23 -10.09
C LYS A 97 7.88 1.81 -9.85
N GLY A 98 7.62 1.26 -8.67
CA GLY A 98 8.00 -0.12 -8.33
C GLY A 98 7.28 -1.14 -9.21
N LEU A 99 6.01 -0.89 -9.57
CA LEU A 99 5.24 -1.76 -10.45
C LEU A 99 5.83 -1.85 -11.86
N ARG A 100 6.34 -0.73 -12.39
CA ARG A 100 7.04 -0.74 -13.68
C ARG A 100 8.29 -1.60 -13.59
N HIS A 101 9.07 -1.43 -12.53
CA HIS A 101 10.29 -2.20 -12.32
C HIS A 101 10.03 -3.70 -12.13
N GLU A 102 9.01 -4.08 -11.35
CA GLU A 102 8.62 -5.50 -11.16
C GLU A 102 8.22 -6.15 -12.49
N ARG A 103 7.53 -5.42 -13.38
CA ARG A 103 7.18 -5.89 -14.72
C ARG A 103 8.39 -6.03 -15.64
N GLU A 104 9.31 -5.07 -15.59
CA GLU A 104 10.56 -5.11 -16.36
C GLU A 104 11.42 -6.32 -15.94
N GLN A 105 11.54 -6.58 -14.63
CA GLN A 105 12.27 -7.73 -14.11
C GLN A 105 11.63 -9.06 -14.51
N ALA A 106 10.30 -9.16 -14.45
CA ALA A 106 9.58 -10.37 -14.90
C ALA A 106 9.82 -10.64 -16.40
N ALA A 107 9.83 -9.60 -17.23
CA ALA A 107 10.08 -9.72 -18.67
C ALA A 107 11.53 -10.14 -19.00
N THR A 108 12.52 -9.78 -18.17
CA THR A 108 13.92 -10.19 -18.37
C THR A 108 14.19 -11.63 -17.95
N VAL A 109 13.43 -12.19 -17.00
CA VAL A 109 13.63 -13.57 -16.50
C VAL A 109 13.08 -14.62 -17.48
N ASP A 110 12.01 -14.31 -18.22
CA ASP A 110 11.46 -15.19 -19.25
C ASP A 110 12.28 -15.19 -20.56
N ALA A 111 13.31 -14.33 -20.68
CA ALA A 111 14.07 -14.15 -21.91
C ALA A 111 15.37 -14.99 -22.00
N ASP A 112 15.71 -15.80 -21.00
CA ASP A 112 16.91 -16.67 -21.04
C ASP A 112 16.62 -18.06 -20.43
N PRO A 113 16.61 -19.10 -21.28
CA PRO A 113 17.71 -20.05 -21.16
C PRO A 113 18.34 -20.33 -22.53
N ALA A 114 19.58 -19.87 -22.73
CA ALA A 114 20.46 -20.39 -23.74
C ALA A 114 20.60 -21.92 -23.55
N PRO A 115 20.39 -22.74 -24.60
CA PRO A 115 20.62 -24.18 -24.50
C PRO A 115 22.13 -24.43 -24.29
N PRO A 116 22.52 -25.46 -23.50
CA PRO A 116 23.90 -25.91 -23.52
C PRO A 116 24.26 -26.39 -24.92
N ASP A 117 25.29 -25.78 -25.48
CA ASP A 117 25.87 -26.06 -26.79
C ASP A 117 26.13 -27.57 -26.95
N SER A 118 25.60 -28.13 -28.04
CA SER A 118 25.76 -29.54 -28.39
C SER A 118 27.16 -29.74 -28.96
N ALA A 119 28.11 -30.14 -28.13
CA ALA A 119 29.42 -30.58 -28.60
C ALA A 119 29.27 -31.82 -29.51
N PRO A 120 29.89 -31.85 -30.71
CA PRO A 120 29.85 -33.01 -31.59
C PRO A 120 30.68 -34.18 -31.04
N PRO A 121 30.42 -35.42 -31.46
CA PRO A 121 31.10 -36.61 -30.92
C PRO A 121 32.58 -36.64 -31.34
N GLU A 122 33.47 -36.85 -30.37
CA GLU A 122 34.86 -37.25 -30.62
C GLU A 122 34.87 -38.58 -31.38
N ALA A 123 35.32 -38.54 -32.64
CA ALA A 123 35.66 -39.73 -33.40
C ALA A 123 37.09 -40.16 -33.02
N THR A 124 37.20 -41.32 -32.38
CA THR A 124 38.47 -42.06 -32.27
C THR A 124 38.79 -42.73 -33.61
N SER A 125 39.94 -42.41 -34.20
CA SER A 125 40.92 -43.36 -34.77
C SER A 125 42.09 -42.65 -35.45
#